data_AF-A0A1I4FFN2-F1
#
_entry.id   AF-A0A1I4FFN2-F1
#
_cell.length_a   1.000
_cell.length_b   1.000
_cell.length_c   1.000
_cell.angle_alpha   90.00
_cell.angle_beta   90.00
_cell.angle_gamma   90.00
#
_symmetry.space_group_name_H-M   'P 1'
#
loop_
_entity.id
_entity.type
_entity.pdbx_description
1 polymer ?
#
loop_
_entity_poly.entity_id
_entity_poly.type
_entity_poly.pdbx_seq_one_letter_code
_entity_poly.pdbx_strand_id
1 'polypeptide(L)'
;MITRPIVSRRRVGFAVAGVPLLAMLAACQAAPAVVVMPPAMSGGLGAQLTSTLPSAVPLQTALALTYSAAVPSYASLYTVASSGQVMRLFENRAVRPGVAVQFPDRMEPVIRFGPPAGAEQFVLVVSTQPFRWLAPTDYAEQTPFARLNLDRIGFESRLSAALAALPPGTWQVQRLTITTQ
;
A
#
# COMPACT_ATOMS: atom_id res chain seq x y z
N MET A 1 62.85 67.48 -4.78
CA MET A 1 62.70 66.26 -3.96
C MET A 1 62.82 65.07 -4.92
N ILE A 2 63.94 64.33 -5.00
CA ILE A 2 64.46 63.29 -4.08
C ILE A 2 63.52 62.05 -4.12
N THR A 3 63.85 60.77 -4.38
CA THR A 3 65.09 60.00 -4.66
C THR A 3 64.68 58.54 -4.99
N ARG A 4 65.23 57.97 -6.09
CA ARG A 4 65.78 56.59 -6.36
C ARG A 4 65.15 55.25 -5.80
N PRO A 5 65.56 54.07 -6.35
CA PRO A 5 64.74 52.88 -6.64
C PRO A 5 64.96 51.67 -5.71
N ILE A 6 64.14 50.60 -5.81
CA ILE A 6 64.35 49.28 -5.17
C ILE A 6 63.73 48.19 -6.10
N VAL A 7 64.49 47.33 -6.80
CA VAL A 7 65.25 46.11 -6.44
C VAL A 7 64.39 44.84 -6.22
N SER A 8 64.55 43.91 -7.17
CA SER A 8 64.56 42.43 -7.14
C SER A 8 64.46 41.69 -5.79
N ARG A 9 63.67 40.60 -5.76
CA ARG A 9 63.94 39.31 -5.06
C ARG A 9 62.96 38.27 -5.60
N ARG A 10 63.40 37.31 -6.43
CA ARG A 10 63.94 35.96 -6.11
C ARG A 10 63.07 35.09 -5.18
N ARG A 11 62.71 33.93 -5.77
CA ARG A 11 62.09 32.70 -5.26
C ARG A 11 62.46 32.34 -3.81
N VAL A 12 61.47 31.88 -3.05
CA VAL A 12 61.62 30.81 -2.05
C VAL A 12 60.36 29.96 -2.13
N GLY A 13 60.54 28.67 -2.42
CA GLY A 13 59.46 27.70 -2.42
C GLY A 13 59.01 27.38 -1.01
N PHE A 14 57.71 27.14 -0.84
CA PHE A 14 57.18 26.33 0.25
C PHE A 14 56.26 25.29 -0.37
N ALA A 15 56.72 24.04 -0.31
CA ALA A 15 55.89 22.88 -0.46
C ALA A 15 54.86 22.91 0.68
N VAL A 16 53.58 23.04 0.33
CA VAL A 16 52.51 22.68 1.25
C VAL A 16 51.89 21.42 0.67
N ALA A 17 52.15 20.34 1.39
CA ALA A 17 51.66 19.01 1.13
C ALA A 17 50.16 19.04 0.84
N GLY A 18 49.79 18.42 -0.28
CA GLY A 18 48.40 18.14 -0.60
C GLY A 18 47.79 17.30 0.50
N VAL A 19 46.76 17.83 1.14
CA VAL A 19 45.75 17.04 1.84
C VAL A 19 44.59 16.93 0.86
N PRO A 20 44.43 15.81 0.12
CA PRO A 20 43.13 15.53 -0.45
C PRO A 20 42.22 15.16 0.72
N LEU A 21 41.45 16.16 1.18
CA LEU A 21 40.31 15.93 2.05
C LEU A 21 39.29 15.15 1.21
N LEU A 22 39.41 13.82 1.24
CA LEU A 22 38.41 12.91 0.70
C LEU A 22 37.17 13.08 1.59
N ALA A 23 36.30 14.01 1.21
CA ALA A 23 34.98 14.11 1.80
C ALA A 23 34.20 12.87 1.39
N MET A 24 34.28 11.82 2.23
CA MET A 24 33.31 10.74 2.23
C MET A 24 31.96 11.36 2.59
N LEU A 25 31.22 11.76 1.56
CA LEU A 25 29.76 11.83 1.63
C LEU A 25 29.29 10.41 1.94
N ALA A 26 29.16 10.11 3.23
CA ALA A 26 28.32 9.05 3.70
C ALA A 26 26.89 9.41 3.26
N ALA A 27 26.55 9.01 2.03
CA ALA A 27 25.18 8.91 1.59
C ALA A 27 24.53 7.87 2.51
N CYS A 28 23.94 8.35 3.60
CA CYS A 28 22.99 7.60 4.39
C CYS A 28 21.81 7.35 3.45
N GLN A 29 21.92 6.31 2.62
CA GLN A 29 20.78 5.73 1.94
C GLN A 29 19.89 5.18 3.06
N ALA A 30 18.97 6.03 3.53
CA ALA A 30 17.84 5.57 4.29
C ALA A 30 17.16 4.53 3.40
N ALA A 31 17.31 3.26 3.77
CA ALA A 31 16.56 2.18 3.16
C ALA A 31 15.09 2.63 3.14
N PRO A 32 14.36 2.49 2.02
CA PRO A 32 12.93 2.79 2.04
C PRO A 32 12.34 1.97 3.18
N ALA A 33 11.73 2.66 4.14
CA ALA A 33 10.99 1.99 5.19
C ALA A 33 9.91 1.17 4.48
N VAL A 34 10.17 -0.13 4.32
CA VAL A 34 9.16 -1.07 3.90
C VAL A 34 8.19 -1.06 5.08
N VAL A 35 7.10 -0.32 4.93
CA VAL A 35 5.96 -0.39 5.85
C VAL A 35 5.37 -1.78 5.60
N VAL A 36 5.97 -2.79 6.22
CA VAL A 36 5.39 -4.11 6.32
C VAL A 36 4.16 -3.91 7.19
N MET A 37 3.01 -3.75 6.55
CA MET A 37 1.73 -3.70 7.25
C MET A 37 1.67 -4.98 8.09
N PRO A 38 1.62 -4.87 9.43
CA PRO A 38 1.73 -6.04 10.29
C PRO A 38 0.65 -7.07 9.94
N PRO A 39 0.92 -8.38 10.08
CA PRO A 39 -0.09 -9.41 9.90
C PRO A 39 -1.30 -9.06 10.76
N ALA A 40 -2.50 -9.16 10.16
CA ALA A 40 -3.82 -8.87 10.74
C ALA A 40 -3.76 -8.34 12.19
N MET A 41 -3.70 -7.01 12.37
CA MET A 41 -3.87 -6.46 13.71
C MET A 41 -5.28 -6.84 14.18
N SER A 42 -5.33 -7.80 15.08
CA SER A 42 -6.51 -8.40 15.68
C SER A 42 -7.16 -7.39 16.63
N GLY A 43 -7.83 -6.39 16.06
CA GLY A 43 -8.88 -5.64 16.74
C GLY A 43 -10.13 -6.52 16.86
N GLY A 44 -10.82 -6.47 17.99
CA GLY A 44 -11.88 -7.40 18.43
C GLY A 44 -13.19 -7.43 17.61
N LEU A 45 -13.15 -7.10 16.31
CA LEU A 45 -14.32 -7.14 15.44
C LEU A 45 -14.64 -8.56 14.93
N GLY A 46 -13.71 -9.51 15.06
CA GLY A 46 -13.91 -10.90 14.64
C GLY A 46 -14.18 -11.03 13.14
N ALA A 47 -13.57 -10.18 12.32
CA ALA A 47 -13.73 -10.20 10.88
C ALA A 47 -13.04 -11.40 10.23
N GLN A 48 -13.66 -11.96 9.19
CA GLN A 48 -13.12 -13.07 8.40
C GLN A 48 -13.27 -12.77 6.91
N LEU A 49 -12.31 -13.25 6.12
CA LEU A 49 -12.34 -13.24 4.66
C LEU A 49 -11.88 -14.61 4.17
N THR A 50 -12.70 -15.28 3.39
CA THR A 50 -12.44 -16.63 2.86
C THR A 50 -12.80 -16.73 1.39
N SER A 51 -12.30 -17.78 0.74
CA SER A 51 -12.70 -18.18 -0.60
C SER A 51 -12.85 -19.70 -0.64
N THR A 52 -13.77 -20.18 -1.46
CA THR A 52 -13.92 -21.60 -1.78
C THR A 52 -13.16 -22.00 -3.05
N LEU A 53 -12.43 -21.05 -3.65
CA LEU A 53 -11.62 -21.31 -4.83
C LEU A 53 -10.43 -22.21 -4.48
N PRO A 54 -9.97 -23.05 -5.42
CA PRO A 54 -8.80 -23.90 -5.23
C PRO A 54 -7.53 -23.05 -5.08
N SER A 55 -6.45 -23.68 -4.61
CA SER A 55 -5.15 -23.03 -4.38
C SER A 55 -4.51 -22.45 -5.66
N ALA A 56 -4.82 -23.02 -6.83
CA ALA A 56 -4.39 -22.52 -8.12
C ALA A 56 -5.60 -22.39 -9.04
N VAL A 57 -5.90 -21.17 -9.46
CA VAL A 57 -7.13 -20.81 -10.15
C VAL A 57 -6.83 -20.42 -11.60
N PRO A 58 -7.48 -21.03 -12.61
CA PRO A 58 -7.31 -20.58 -13.99
C PRO A 58 -7.67 -19.10 -14.16
N LEU A 59 -6.95 -18.39 -15.03
CA LEU A 59 -7.41 -17.09 -15.53
C LEU A 59 -8.86 -17.18 -16.03
N GLN A 60 -9.57 -16.04 -16.01
CA GLN A 60 -10.99 -15.94 -16.35
C GLN A 60 -11.97 -16.66 -15.40
N THR A 61 -11.48 -17.37 -14.38
CA THR A 61 -12.36 -17.89 -13.32
C THR A 61 -13.04 -16.74 -12.60
N ALA A 62 -14.34 -16.90 -12.33
CA ALA A 62 -15.11 -15.91 -11.59
C ALA A 62 -14.63 -15.84 -10.13
N LEU A 63 -14.45 -14.62 -9.63
CA LEU A 63 -14.10 -14.38 -8.23
C LEU A 63 -15.28 -14.78 -7.34
N ALA A 64 -14.98 -15.51 -6.27
CA ALA A 64 -15.94 -15.87 -5.24
C ALA A 64 -15.28 -15.76 -3.86
N LEU A 65 -15.72 -14.77 -3.09
CA LEU A 65 -15.25 -14.49 -1.74
C LEU A 65 -16.43 -14.48 -0.77
N THR A 66 -16.14 -14.82 0.48
CA THR A 66 -17.09 -14.69 1.58
C THR A 66 -16.43 -13.90 2.70
N TYR A 67 -17.17 -12.98 3.29
CA TYR A 67 -16.69 -12.23 4.45
C TYR A 67 -17.77 -12.09 5.52
N SER A 68 -17.34 -11.92 6.76
CA SER A 68 -18.22 -11.78 7.92
C SER A 68 -17.53 -10.95 9.00
N ALA A 69 -18.30 -10.54 10.01
CA ALA A 69 -17.81 -9.89 11.22
C ALA A 69 -18.63 -10.34 12.43
N ALA A 70 -18.03 -10.32 13.62
CA ALA A 70 -18.69 -10.71 14.87
C ALA A 70 -19.55 -9.58 15.48
N VAL A 71 -19.33 -8.34 15.05
CA VAL A 71 -20.04 -7.14 15.54
C VAL A 71 -20.57 -6.29 14.38
N PRO A 72 -21.58 -5.40 14.63
CA PRO A 72 -22.07 -4.50 13.61
C PRO A 72 -20.94 -3.60 13.12
N SER A 73 -20.72 -3.58 11.81
CA SER A 73 -19.54 -2.94 11.23
C SER A 73 -19.76 -2.55 9.78
N TYR A 74 -18.77 -1.87 9.22
CA TYR A 74 -18.68 -1.49 7.82
C TYR A 74 -17.45 -2.14 7.21
N ALA A 75 -17.63 -2.76 6.04
CA ALA A 75 -16.58 -3.43 5.30
C ALA A 75 -16.25 -2.68 4.01
N SER A 76 -14.96 -2.64 3.68
CA SER A 76 -14.43 -2.17 2.41
C SER A 76 -13.45 -3.21 1.88
N LEU A 77 -13.58 -3.59 0.60
CA LEU A 77 -12.77 -4.62 -0.01
C LEU A 77 -11.96 -4.05 -1.17
N TYR A 78 -10.68 -4.39 -1.19
CA TYR A 78 -9.72 -3.99 -2.21
C TYR A 78 -9.04 -5.23 -2.78
N THR A 79 -8.57 -5.14 -4.01
CA THR A 79 -7.65 -6.11 -4.59
C THR A 79 -6.37 -5.42 -5.04
N VAL A 80 -5.25 -6.11 -4.86
CA VAL A 80 -3.96 -5.80 -5.44
C VAL A 80 -3.63 -6.95 -6.39
N ALA A 81 -3.84 -6.70 -7.67
CA ALA A 81 -3.65 -7.70 -8.70
C ALA A 81 -2.16 -7.98 -8.93
N SER A 82 -1.88 -9.14 -9.52
CA SER A 82 -0.53 -9.55 -9.92
C SER A 82 0.10 -8.58 -10.93
N SER A 83 -0.71 -7.89 -11.75
CA SER A 83 -0.28 -6.79 -12.61
C SER A 83 0.24 -5.56 -11.86
N GLY A 84 0.07 -5.50 -10.54
CA GLY A 84 0.32 -4.33 -9.70
C GLY A 84 -0.86 -3.35 -9.65
N GLN A 85 -1.92 -3.60 -10.42
CA GLN A 85 -3.13 -2.77 -10.40
C GLN A 85 -3.86 -2.92 -9.06
N VAL A 86 -4.21 -1.79 -8.45
CA VAL A 86 -5.04 -1.75 -7.25
C VAL A 86 -6.45 -1.34 -7.62
N MET A 87 -7.44 -2.09 -7.12
CA MET A 87 -8.85 -1.78 -7.30
C MET A 87 -9.61 -1.80 -5.99
N ARG A 88 -10.56 -0.89 -5.86
CA ARG A 88 -11.60 -0.92 -4.82
C ARG A 88 -12.80 -1.66 -5.37
N LEU A 89 -13.14 -2.79 -4.75
CA LEU A 89 -14.25 -3.64 -5.13
C LEU A 89 -15.57 -3.16 -4.52
N PHE A 90 -15.55 -2.76 -3.26
CA PHE A 90 -16.63 -2.01 -2.63
C PHE A 90 -16.12 -1.23 -1.42
N GLU A 91 -16.94 -0.32 -0.92
CA GLU A 91 -16.60 0.52 0.23
C GLU A 91 -17.78 0.67 1.17
N ASN A 92 -17.51 0.64 2.47
CA ASN A 92 -18.46 0.98 3.53
C ASN A 92 -19.80 0.23 3.46
N ARG A 93 -19.75 -1.04 3.05
CA ARG A 93 -20.92 -1.92 3.07
C ARG A 93 -21.20 -2.34 4.52
N ALA A 94 -22.43 -2.13 4.98
CA ALA A 94 -22.83 -2.55 6.32
C ALA A 94 -22.80 -4.08 6.44
N VAL A 95 -22.23 -4.57 7.53
CA VAL A 95 -22.12 -6.00 7.85
C VAL A 95 -22.87 -6.25 9.16
N ARG A 96 -23.78 -7.22 9.11
CA ARG A 96 -24.50 -7.67 10.30
C ARG A 96 -23.67 -8.74 11.04
N PRO A 97 -23.69 -8.74 12.38
CA PRO A 97 -23.01 -9.76 13.18
C PRO A 97 -23.35 -11.18 12.75
N GLY A 98 -22.34 -12.03 12.58
CA GLY A 98 -22.51 -13.46 12.31
C GLY A 98 -23.10 -13.80 10.94
N VAL A 99 -23.41 -12.82 10.11
CA VAL A 99 -23.93 -13.03 8.76
C VAL A 99 -22.75 -13.06 7.78
N ALA A 100 -22.54 -14.20 7.15
CA ALA A 100 -21.62 -14.33 6.04
C ALA A 100 -22.23 -13.69 4.78
N VAL A 101 -21.47 -12.81 4.13
CA VAL A 101 -21.86 -12.12 2.91
C VAL A 101 -20.95 -12.58 1.78
N GLN A 102 -21.56 -12.93 0.65
CA GLN A 102 -20.85 -13.33 -0.55
C GLN A 102 -20.50 -12.10 -1.40
N PHE A 103 -19.32 -12.12 -2.01
CA PHE A 103 -18.88 -11.15 -3.00
C PHE A 103 -18.30 -11.85 -4.24
N PRO A 104 -18.63 -11.40 -5.46
CA PRO A 104 -19.73 -10.48 -5.78
C PRO A 104 -21.09 -11.07 -5.35
N ASP A 105 -22.04 -10.20 -4.97
CA ASP A 105 -23.43 -10.62 -4.73
C ASP A 105 -24.24 -10.71 -6.05
N ARG A 106 -25.53 -11.09 -5.98
CA ARG A 106 -26.38 -11.28 -7.18
C ARG A 106 -26.64 -10.01 -7.98
N MET A 107 -26.50 -8.84 -7.37
CA MET A 107 -26.72 -7.53 -7.99
C MET A 107 -25.43 -6.93 -8.54
N GLU A 108 -24.28 -7.51 -8.22
CA GLU A 108 -22.98 -7.03 -8.61
C GLU A 108 -22.49 -7.68 -9.92
N PRO A 109 -21.71 -6.95 -10.74
CA PRO A 109 -21.10 -7.54 -11.92
C PRO A 109 -20.13 -8.67 -11.54
N VAL A 110 -20.12 -9.73 -12.34
CA VAL A 110 -19.17 -10.84 -12.17
C VAL A 110 -17.75 -10.35 -12.47
N ILE A 111 -16.87 -10.45 -11.48
CA ILE A 111 -15.44 -10.19 -11.63
C ILE A 111 -14.73 -11.49 -11.99
N ARG A 112 -13.75 -11.41 -12.88
CA ARG A 112 -12.91 -12.54 -13.26
C ARG A 112 -11.44 -12.18 -13.08
N PHE A 113 -10.62 -13.19 -12.80
CA PHE A 113 -9.17 -13.02 -12.79
C PHE A 113 -8.66 -12.69 -14.19
N GLY A 114 -7.97 -11.57 -14.32
CA GLY A 114 -7.35 -11.11 -15.57
C GLY A 114 -5.86 -11.47 -15.64
N PRO A 115 -5.25 -11.44 -16.84
CA PRO A 115 -3.81 -11.58 -16.99
C PRO A 115 -3.06 -10.36 -16.40
N PRO A 116 -1.78 -10.51 -15.99
CA PRO A 116 -0.99 -11.75 -16.01
C PRO A 116 -1.44 -12.74 -14.93
N ALA A 117 -1.01 -13.99 -15.03
CA ALA A 117 -1.14 -14.94 -13.94
C ALA A 117 -0.20 -14.57 -12.78
N GLY A 118 -0.61 -14.84 -11.55
CA GLY A 118 0.20 -14.56 -10.37
C GLY A 118 -0.59 -14.51 -9.07
N ALA A 119 -0.02 -13.86 -8.06
CA ALA A 119 -0.65 -13.72 -6.76
C ALA A 119 -1.63 -12.52 -6.75
N GLU A 120 -2.90 -12.82 -6.60
CA GLU A 120 -3.99 -11.87 -6.44
C GLU A 120 -4.28 -11.71 -4.93
N GLN A 121 -4.10 -10.51 -4.42
CA GLN A 121 -4.27 -10.24 -2.99
C GLN A 121 -5.53 -9.44 -2.73
N PHE A 122 -6.39 -9.95 -1.86
CA PHE A 122 -7.60 -9.28 -1.39
C PHE A 122 -7.38 -8.73 0.02
N VAL A 123 -7.76 -7.47 0.21
CA VAL A 123 -7.63 -6.77 1.49
C VAL A 123 -9.02 -6.32 1.93
N LEU A 124 -9.54 -6.95 2.98
CA LEU A 124 -10.78 -6.57 3.63
C LEU A 124 -10.46 -5.70 4.83
N VAL A 125 -11.00 -4.49 4.85
CA VAL A 125 -10.96 -3.59 5.99
C VAL A 125 -12.33 -3.57 6.62
N VAL A 126 -12.41 -3.89 7.91
CA VAL A 126 -13.65 -3.83 8.69
C VAL A 126 -13.48 -2.79 9.79
N SER A 127 -14.50 -1.97 10.02
CA SER A 127 -14.47 -0.87 10.98
C SER A 127 -15.84 -0.63 11.61
N THR A 128 -15.90 -0.09 12.82
CA THR A 128 -17.17 0.19 13.52
C THR A 128 -17.90 1.42 12.98
N GLN A 129 -17.23 2.24 12.17
CA GLN A 129 -17.79 3.42 11.51
C GLN A 129 -17.39 3.40 10.04
N PRO A 130 -18.12 4.09 9.13
CA PRO A 130 -17.70 4.19 7.73
C PRO A 130 -16.27 4.74 7.61
N PHE A 131 -15.41 3.98 6.96
CA PHE A 131 -14.02 4.28 6.72
C PHE A 131 -13.82 4.82 5.30
N ARG A 132 -13.65 6.14 5.19
CA ARG A 132 -13.40 6.86 3.94
C ARG A 132 -12.00 7.46 3.99
N TRP A 133 -11.07 6.87 3.25
CA TRP A 133 -9.66 7.28 3.27
C TRP A 133 -9.10 7.58 1.88
N LEU A 134 -9.80 7.17 0.82
CA LEU A 134 -9.46 7.49 -0.55
C LEU A 134 -9.94 8.89 -0.89
N ALA A 135 -9.04 9.72 -1.39
CA ALA A 135 -9.34 11.02 -1.94
C ALA A 135 -9.88 10.86 -3.38
N PRO A 136 -10.67 11.82 -3.90
CA PRO A 136 -11.15 11.79 -5.29
C PRO A 136 -10.04 11.63 -6.34
N THR A 137 -8.84 12.17 -6.07
CA THR A 137 -7.66 12.08 -6.93
C THR A 137 -7.04 10.67 -7.00
N ASP A 138 -7.41 9.79 -6.07
CA ASP A 138 -6.87 8.43 -6.01
C ASP A 138 -7.59 7.49 -6.97
N TYR A 139 -8.66 7.95 -7.60
CA TYR A 139 -9.42 7.17 -8.55
C TYR A 139 -8.93 7.47 -9.96
N ALA A 140 -8.37 6.45 -10.62
CA ALA A 140 -8.12 6.50 -12.06
C ALA A 140 -9.44 6.37 -12.84
N GLU A 141 -10.33 5.50 -12.36
CA GLU A 141 -11.64 5.23 -12.95
C GLU A 141 -12.67 5.01 -11.83
N GLN A 142 -13.76 5.78 -11.82
CA GLN A 142 -14.86 5.61 -10.88
C GLN A 142 -15.97 4.76 -11.51
N THR A 143 -15.77 3.45 -11.48
CA THR A 143 -16.79 2.45 -11.83
C THR A 143 -17.28 1.75 -10.55
N PRO A 144 -18.24 0.80 -10.62
CA PRO A 144 -18.59 -0.01 -9.46
C PRO A 144 -17.36 -0.67 -8.82
N PHE A 145 -16.38 -1.07 -9.63
CA PHE A 145 -15.07 -1.56 -9.22
C PHE A 145 -13.99 -0.56 -9.61
N ALA A 146 -13.82 0.43 -8.76
CA ALA A 146 -12.96 1.56 -9.02
C ALA A 146 -11.48 1.17 -9.12
N ARG A 147 -10.82 1.56 -10.22
CA ARG A 147 -9.37 1.46 -10.36
C ARG A 147 -8.71 2.62 -9.62
N LEU A 148 -7.70 2.32 -8.83
CA LEU A 148 -6.96 3.33 -8.08
C LEU A 148 -5.71 3.76 -8.85
N ASN A 149 -5.38 5.05 -8.77
CA ASN A 149 -4.10 5.61 -9.18
C ASN A 149 -3.07 5.45 -8.05
N LEU A 150 -2.96 4.22 -7.53
CA LEU A 150 -2.03 3.82 -6.49
C LEU A 150 -1.41 2.50 -6.91
N ASP A 151 -0.10 2.40 -6.77
CA ASP A 151 0.58 1.11 -6.82
C ASP A 151 0.44 0.38 -5.47
N ARG A 152 0.97 -0.86 -5.38
CA ARG A 152 0.91 -1.65 -4.15
C ARG A 152 1.49 -0.89 -2.94
N ILE A 153 2.66 -0.28 -3.08
CA ILE A 153 3.37 0.35 -1.97
C ILE A 153 2.61 1.58 -1.49
N GLY A 154 2.16 2.43 -2.42
CA GLY A 154 1.36 3.61 -2.13
C GLY A 154 0.02 3.26 -1.49
N PHE A 155 -0.64 2.20 -1.97
CA PHE A 155 -1.86 1.69 -1.36
C PHE A 155 -1.63 1.25 0.09
N GLU A 156 -0.63 0.41 0.35
CA GLU A 156 -0.36 -0.12 1.69
C GLU A 156 0.06 0.98 2.67
N SER A 157 0.96 1.87 2.24
CA SER A 157 1.43 2.99 3.05
C SER A 157 0.27 3.91 3.46
N ARG A 158 -0.58 4.28 2.50
CA ARG A 158 -1.71 5.19 2.77
C ARG A 158 -2.83 4.53 3.55
N LEU A 159 -3.14 3.28 3.26
CA LEU A 159 -4.10 2.51 4.05
C LEU A 159 -3.62 2.39 5.50
N SER A 160 -2.35 2.06 5.72
CA SER A 160 -1.77 1.98 7.06
C SER A 160 -1.83 3.31 7.79
N ALA A 161 -1.49 4.42 7.13
CA ALA A 161 -1.57 5.76 7.73
C ALA A 161 -3.01 6.14 8.10
N ALA A 162 -3.97 5.83 7.23
CA ALA A 162 -5.39 6.09 7.49
C ALA A 162 -5.94 5.24 8.65
N LEU A 163 -5.54 3.97 8.75
CA LEU A 163 -5.94 3.10 9.87
C LEU A 163 -5.28 3.51 11.19
N ALA A 164 -4.05 4.00 11.15
CA ALA A 164 -3.36 4.51 12.35
C ALA A 164 -4.05 5.75 12.95
N ALA A 165 -4.82 6.50 12.15
CA ALA A 165 -5.63 7.62 12.62
C ALA A 165 -6.94 7.18 13.30
N LEU A 166 -7.35 5.91 13.16
CA LEU A 166 -8.56 5.39 13.80
C LEU A 166 -8.27 4.93 15.24
N PRO A 167 -9.24 5.00 16.15
CA PRO A 167 -9.07 4.50 17.51
C PRO A 167 -8.72 3.00 17.52
N PRO A 168 -7.74 2.56 18.34
CA PRO A 168 -7.39 1.15 18.45
C PRO A 168 -8.60 0.27 18.78
N GLY A 169 -8.68 -0.92 18.18
CA GLY A 169 -9.77 -1.87 18.40
C GLY A 169 -11.08 -1.56 17.69
N THR A 170 -11.19 -0.42 16.99
CA THR A 170 -12.37 -0.07 16.18
C THR A 170 -12.30 -0.52 14.73
N TRP A 171 -11.20 -1.18 14.36
CA TRP A 171 -10.96 -1.69 13.02
C TRP A 171 -10.18 -3.00 13.05
N GLN A 172 -10.28 -3.75 11.95
CA GLN A 172 -9.53 -4.98 11.70
C GLN A 172 -9.27 -5.10 10.19
N VAL A 173 -8.10 -5.63 9.83
CA VAL A 173 -7.77 -5.95 8.43
C VAL A 173 -7.64 -7.46 8.28
N GLN A 174 -8.21 -8.01 7.21
CA GLN A 174 -8.01 -9.39 6.76
C GLN A 174 -7.40 -9.38 5.36
N ARG A 175 -6.50 -10.33 5.12
CA ARG A 175 -5.79 -10.49 3.85
C ARG A 175 -5.99 -11.93 3.37
N LEU A 176 -6.30 -12.08 2.09
CA LEU A 176 -6.41 -13.37 1.43
C LEU A 176 -5.62 -13.30 0.12
N THR A 177 -4.79 -14.31 -0.14
CA THR A 177 -4.04 -14.42 -1.39
C THR A 177 -4.56 -15.62 -2.17
N ILE A 178 -4.85 -15.42 -3.46
CA ILE A 178 -5.23 -16.47 -4.41
C ILE A 178 -4.20 -16.48 -5.53
N THR A 179 -3.66 -17.64 -5.88
CA THR A 179 -2.72 -17.78 -6.98
C THR A 179 -3.47 -18.14 -8.26
N THR A 180 -3.23 -17.38 -9.33
CA THR A 180 -3.79 -17.63 -10.66
C THR A 180 -2.75 -18.24 -11.61
N GLN A 181 -3.21 -19.05 -12.58
CA GLN A 181 -2.38 -19.73 -13.58
C GLN A 181 -3.07 -19.87 -14.94
#